data_AF-A0A4Z2FKN8-F1
#
_entry.id   AF-A0A4Z2FKN8-F1
#
_cell.length_a   1.000
_cell.length_b   1.000
_cell.length_c   1.000
_cell.angle_alpha   90.00
_cell.angle_beta   90.00
_cell.angle_gamma   90.00
#
_symmetry.space_group_name_H-M   'P 1'
#
loop_
_entity.id
_entity.type
_entity.pdbx_description
1 polymer ?
#
loop_
_entity_poly.entity_id
_entity_poly.type
_entity_poly.pdbx_seq_one_letter_code
_entity_poly.pdbx_strand_id
1 'polypeptide(L)'
;MEDKIIVAVCGHPVLYNTTLFEYRNRNKKDEAWKRVGEAVGLPDEICRRRWKSLRDTFQREKKRESNEKRSGSAAQSTKKWKYSAVMSFLVSTRPV
;
A
#
# COMPACT_ATOMS: atom_id res chain seq x y z
N MET A 1 3.35 -13.94 4.23
CA MET A 1 2.31 -14.11 3.20
C MET A 1 1.81 -12.76 2.71
N GLU A 2 1.68 -11.77 3.59
CA GLU A 2 1.35 -10.38 3.20
C GLU A 2 2.42 -9.74 2.30
N ASP A 3 3.69 -10.11 2.44
CA ASP A 3 4.80 -9.70 1.56
C ASP A 3 4.50 -9.98 0.08
N LYS A 4 4.01 -11.19 -0.26
CA LYS A 4 3.61 -11.55 -1.63
C LYS A 4 2.51 -10.65 -2.18
N ILE A 5 1.52 -10.29 -1.36
CA ILE A 5 0.44 -9.37 -1.76
C ILE A 5 1.03 -7.99 -2.06
N ILE A 6 1.94 -7.49 -1.24
CA ILE A 6 2.55 -6.17 -1.44
C ILE A 6 3.40 -6.16 -2.71
N VAL A 7 4.20 -7.21 -2.95
CA VAL A 7 5.03 -7.33 -4.15
C VAL A 7 4.17 -7.42 -5.40
N ALA A 8 3.11 -8.24 -5.38
CA ALA A 8 2.18 -8.34 -6.50
C ALA A 8 1.48 -7.00 -6.77
N VAL A 9 0.98 -6.32 -5.73
CA VAL A 9 0.35 -5.00 -5.87
C VAL A 9 1.34 -3.92 -6.33
N CYS A 10 2.61 -4.00 -5.91
CA CYS A 10 3.68 -3.08 -6.35
C CYS A 10 3.84 -3.10 -7.87
N GLY A 11 3.77 -4.29 -8.49
CA GLY A 11 3.80 -4.47 -9.94
C GLY A 11 2.56 -3.95 -10.67
N HIS A 12 1.49 -3.59 -9.95
CA HIS A 12 0.23 -3.11 -10.51
C HIS A 12 -0.08 -1.68 -10.03
N PRO A 13 0.52 -0.64 -10.67
CA PRO A 13 0.29 0.74 -10.27
C PRO A 13 -1.17 1.18 -10.41
N VAL A 14 -1.98 0.52 -11.24
CA VAL A 14 -3.43 0.75 -11.35
C VAL A 14 -4.20 0.57 -10.03
N LEU A 15 -3.64 -0.16 -9.06
CA LEU A 15 -4.27 -0.42 -7.77
C LEU A 15 -4.06 0.69 -6.74
N TYR A 16 -2.99 1.47 -6.88
CA TYR A 16 -2.59 2.45 -5.87
C TYR A 16 -2.26 3.84 -6.42
N ASN A 17 -1.86 3.94 -7.68
CA ASN A 17 -1.44 5.18 -8.29
C ASN A 17 -2.66 5.93 -8.82
N THR A 18 -3.10 6.94 -8.06
CA THR A 18 -4.24 7.80 -8.43
C THR A 18 -3.95 8.72 -9.61
N THR A 19 -2.70 8.86 -10.04
CA THR A 19 -2.32 9.70 -11.20
C THR A 19 -2.54 8.97 -12.52
N LEU A 20 -2.69 7.64 -12.51
CA LEU A 20 -2.98 6.89 -13.73
C LEU A 20 -4.44 7.05 -14.14
N PHE A 21 -4.66 7.30 -15.42
CA PHE A 21 -6.00 7.24 -16.02
C PHE A 21 -6.67 5.88 -15.76
N GLU A 22 -5.89 4.80 -15.82
CA GLU A 22 -6.33 3.43 -15.56
C GLU A 22 -6.82 3.21 -14.12
N TYR A 23 -6.40 4.02 -13.14
CA TYR A 23 -6.92 3.95 -11.77
C TYR A 23 -8.42 4.28 -11.70
N ARG A 24 -8.92 5.10 -12.63
CA ARG A 24 -10.35 5.40 -12.76
C ARG A 24 -11.09 4.27 -13.47
N ASN A 25 -10.39 3.40 -14.19
CA ASN A 25 -10.97 2.28 -14.92
C ASN A 25 -11.19 1.08 -13.98
N ARG A 26 -12.46 0.77 -13.74
CA ARG A 26 -12.86 -0.33 -12.86
C ARG A 26 -12.42 -1.70 -13.40
N ASN A 27 -12.42 -1.89 -14.72
CA ASN A 27 -12.03 -3.16 -15.34
C ASN A 27 -10.55 -3.45 -15.12
N LYS A 28 -9.68 -2.46 -15.34
CA LYS A 28 -8.23 -2.60 -15.11
C LYS A 28 -7.89 -2.92 -13.65
N LYS A 29 -8.65 -2.35 -12.70
CA LYS A 29 -8.50 -2.69 -11.28
C LYS A 29 -8.93 -4.12 -10.99
N ASP A 30 -10.04 -4.59 -11.56
CA ASP A 30 -10.50 -5.96 -11.39
C ASP A 30 -9.47 -6.95 -11.96
N GLU A 31 -8.97 -6.71 -13.18
CA GLU A 31 -7.92 -7.51 -13.80
C GLU A 31 -6.64 -7.55 -12.96
N ALA A 32 -6.20 -6.41 -12.43
CA ALA A 32 -5.03 -6.36 -11.57
C ALA A 32 -5.25 -7.14 -10.27
N TRP A 33 -6.44 -7.06 -9.66
CA TRP A 33 -6.77 -7.86 -8.47
C TRP A 33 -6.83 -9.35 -8.75
N LYS A 34 -7.35 -9.76 -9.91
CA LYS A 34 -7.30 -11.15 -10.37
C LYS A 34 -5.88 -11.64 -10.51
N ARG A 35 -5.02 -10.90 -11.21
CA ARG A 35 -3.59 -11.25 -11.36
C ARG A 35 -2.87 -11.33 -10.02
N VAL A 36 -3.15 -10.42 -9.10
CA VAL A 36 -2.62 -10.47 -7.72
C VAL A 36 -3.11 -11.73 -7.00
N GLY A 37 -4.40 -12.06 -7.12
CA GLY A 37 -4.97 -13.28 -6.56
C GLY A 37 -4.28 -14.53 -7.09
N GLU A 38 -4.13 -14.64 -8.41
CA GLU A 38 -3.44 -15.76 -9.08
C GLU A 38 -1.97 -15.87 -8.65
N ALA A 39 -1.24 -14.75 -8.60
CA ALA A 39 0.17 -14.74 -8.22
C ALA A 39 0.40 -15.17 -6.76
N VAL A 40 -0.54 -14.86 -5.86
CA VAL A 40 -0.45 -15.20 -4.43
C VAL A 40 -1.13 -16.55 -4.14
N GLY A 41 -1.93 -17.07 -5.07
CA GLY A 41 -2.77 -18.26 -4.88
C GLY A 41 -3.95 -18.02 -3.93
N LEU A 42 -4.47 -16.80 -3.90
CA LEU A 42 -5.57 -16.40 -3.01
C LEU A 42 -6.72 -15.76 -3.79
N PRO A 43 -7.96 -15.86 -3.30
CA PRO A 43 -9.08 -15.11 -3.88
C PRO A 43 -8.81 -13.61 -3.86
N ASP A 44 -9.22 -12.91 -4.91
CA ASP A 44 -9.02 -11.47 -5.03
C ASP A 44 -9.66 -10.69 -3.86
N GLU A 45 -10.77 -11.20 -3.30
CA GLU A 45 -11.42 -10.61 -2.12
C GLU A 45 -10.52 -10.63 -0.88
N ILE A 46 -9.79 -11.72 -0.68
CA ILE A 46 -8.84 -11.87 0.42
C ILE A 46 -7.66 -10.93 0.20
N CYS A 47 -7.14 -10.87 -1.03
CA CYS A 47 -6.08 -9.93 -1.41
C CYS A 47 -6.50 -8.48 -1.16
N ARG A 48 -7.72 -8.10 -1.56
CA ARG A 48 -8.32 -6.78 -1.31
C ARG A 48 -8.42 -6.46 0.17
N ARG A 49 -8.93 -7.40 0.98
CA ARG A 49 -9.06 -7.22 2.43
C ARG A 49 -7.70 -7.06 3.11
N ARG A 50 -6.73 -7.92 2.77
CA ARG A 50 -5.36 -7.87 3.30
C ARG A 50 -4.66 -6.57 2.91
N TRP A 51 -4.73 -6.18 1.64
CA TRP A 51 -4.19 -4.91 1.17
C TRP A 51 -4.82 -3.71 1.87
N LYS A 52 -6.14 -3.73 2.11
CA LYS A 52 -6.83 -2.67 2.87
C LYS A 52 -6.25 -2.55 4.28
N SER A 53 -6.10 -3.66 5.02
CA SER A 53 -5.48 -3.67 6.35
C SER A 53 -4.02 -3.18 6.32
N LEU A 54 -3.27 -3.55 5.29
CA LEU A 54 -1.89 -3.12 5.14
C LEU A 54 -1.79 -1.61 4.88
N ARG A 55 -2.60 -1.09 3.95
CA ARG A 55 -2.66 0.33 3.62
C ARG A 55 -3.12 1.17 4.80
N ASP A 56 -4.08 0.68 5.58
CA ASP A 56 -4.56 1.36 6.79
C ASP A 56 -3.44 1.45 7.85
N THR A 57 -2.71 0.36 8.07
CA THR A 57 -1.55 0.36 8.97
C THR A 57 -0.46 1.30 8.47
N PHE A 58 -0.18 1.30 7.17
CA PHE A 58 0.76 2.21 6.53
C PHE A 58 0.36 3.68 6.71
N GLN A 59 -0.92 4.02 6.54
CA GLN A 59 -1.44 5.37 6.76
C GLN A 59 -1.37 5.79 8.22
N ARG A 60 -1.65 4.87 9.17
CA ARG A 60 -1.48 5.14 10.61
C ARG A 60 -0.03 5.44 10.96
N GLU A 61 0.90 4.62 10.50
CA GLU A 61 2.34 4.84 10.71
C GLU A 61 2.80 6.17 10.09
N LYS A 62 2.36 6.47 8.86
CA LYS A 62 2.69 7.74 8.20
C LYS A 62 2.10 8.96 8.92
N LYS A 63 0.88 8.84 9.44
CA LYS A 63 0.23 9.89 10.25
C LYS A 63 0.99 10.10 11.56
N ARG A 64 1.46 9.02 12.19
CA ARG A 64 2.31 9.06 13.38
C ARG A 64 3.62 9.80 13.10
N GLU A 65 4.35 9.40 12.04
CA GLU A 65 5.59 10.07 11.63
C GLU A 65 5.37 11.56 11.29
N SER A 66 4.27 11.89 10.59
CA SER A 66 3.95 13.29 10.27
C SER A 66 3.56 14.12 11.50
N ASN A 67 3.02 13.50 12.54
CA ASN A 67 2.68 14.18 13.80
C ASN A 67 3.93 14.37 14.68
N GLU A 68 4.81 13.37 14.71
CA GLU A 68 6.12 13.44 15.37
C GLU A 68 7.02 14.52 14.75
N LYS A 69 6.97 14.73 13.43
CA LYS A 69 7.69 15.83 12.77
C LYS A 69 7.17 17.22 13.13
N ARG A 70 5.95 17.35 13.67
CA ARG A 70 5.33 18.64 14.04
C ARG A 70 5.52 19.01 15.51
N SER A 71 5.61 18.02 16.40
CA SER A 71 5.90 18.25 17.81
C SER A 71 7.34 17.86 18.07
N GLY A 72 8.22 18.83 18.27
CA GLY A 72 9.64 18.65 18.60
C GLY A 72 9.89 18.02 19.97
N SER A 73 9.30 16.85 20.24
CA SER A 73 9.46 16.09 21.47
C SER A 73 10.18 14.78 21.17
N ALA A 74 11.26 14.60 21.91
CA ALA A 74 12.27 13.58 21.77
C ALA A 74 11.74 12.13 21.83
N ALA A 75 12.41 11.30 21.05
CA ALA A 75 12.68 9.89 21.30
C ALA A 75 11.45 8.99 21.58
N GLN A 76 10.97 8.35 20.52
CA GLN A 76 10.71 6.91 20.58
C GLN A 76 11.06 6.34 19.21
N SER A 77 12.07 5.47 19.16
CA SER A 77 12.44 4.70 17.98
C SER A 77 11.20 4.00 17.42
N THR A 78 10.54 4.63 16.46
CA THR A 78 9.39 4.03 15.78
C THR A 78 9.93 2.80 15.07
N LYS A 79 9.52 1.62 15.54
CA LYS A 79 9.82 0.34 14.89
C LYS A 79 9.29 0.45 13.47
N LYS A 80 10.17 0.82 12.55
CA LYS A 80 9.86 1.01 11.14
C LYS A 80 9.16 -0.25 10.68
N TRP A 81 7.87 -0.11 10.39
CA TRP A 81 7.03 -1.26 10.12
C TRP A 81 7.71 -2.13 9.05
N LYS A 82 7.78 -3.44 9.23
CA LYS A 82 8.56 -4.33 8.34
C LYS A 82 8.16 -4.18 6.85
N TYR A 83 6.92 -3.76 6.60
CA TYR A 83 6.38 -3.51 5.26
C TYR A 83 6.50 -2.05 4.80
N SER A 84 7.04 -1.14 5.62
CA SER A 84 7.23 0.28 5.29
C SER A 84 8.14 0.46 4.08
N ALA A 85 9.24 -0.29 3.99
CA ALA A 85 10.16 -0.23 2.85
C ALA A 85 9.47 -0.67 1.55
N VAL A 86 8.80 -1.82 1.57
CA VAL A 86 8.09 -2.34 0.40
C VAL A 86 6.83 -1.56 0.06
N MET A 87 6.23 -0.81 0.98
CA MET A 87 5.10 0.09 0.71
C MET A 87 5.52 1.55 0.47
N SER A 88 6.82 1.84 0.48
CA SER A 88 7.36 3.19 0.28
C SER A 88 6.96 3.76 -1.09
N PHE A 89 6.77 2.91 -2.10
CA PHE A 89 6.29 3.32 -3.43
C PHE A 89 4.93 4.05 -3.40
N LEU A 90 4.09 3.79 -2.39
CA LEU A 90 2.80 4.49 -2.21
C LEU A 90 2.96 5.96 -1.81
N VAL A 91 4.12 6.34 -1.30
CA VAL A 91 4.42 7.73 -0.88
C VAL A 91 4.85 8.57 -2.07
N SER A 92 5.56 7.96 -3.01
CA SER A 92 6.12 8.66 -4.17
C SER A 92 5.04 9.12 -5.17
N THR A 93 3.82 8.59 -5.10
CA THR A 93 2.73 8.92 -6.03
C THR A 93 1.84 10.09 -5.58
N ARG A 94 2.24 10.85 -4.55
CA ARG A 94 1.58 12.13 -4.25
C ARG A 94 2.21 13.21 -5.13
N PRO A 95 1.52 13.75 -6.15
CA PRO A 95 1.97 14.99 -6.76
C PRO A 95 1.96 16.09 -5.67
N VAL A 96 3.02 16.89 -5.70
CA VAL A 96 3.16 18.12 -4.89
C VAL A 96 2.07 19.12 -5.23
#